data_AF-A0A2N2YXJ8-F1
#
_entry.id   AF-A0A2N2YXJ8-F1
#
_cell.length_a   1.000
_cell.length_b   1.000
_cell.length_c   1.000
_cell.angle_alpha   90.00
_cell.angle_beta   90.00
_cell.angle_gamma   90.00
#
_symmetry.space_group_name_H-M   'P 1'
#
loop_
_entity.id
_entity.type
_entity.pdbx_description
1 polymer ?
#
loop_
_entity_poly.entity_id
_entity_poly.type
_entity_poly.pdbx_seq_one_letter_code
_entity_poly.pdbx_strand_id
1 'polypeptide(L)' 'MTASNKIVIKNKKAYFQYEIIETFVAGIVLTGTEIKSIRMSKVSMVDAYCKFISGELWLTGMHIAE' A
#
# COMPACT_ATOMS: atom_id res chain seq x y z
N MET A 1 19.55 12.34 13.67
CA MET A 1 18.92 12.80 12.41
C MET A 1 17.80 11.83 12.08
N THR A 2 16.61 12.08 12.61
CA THR A 2 15.48 11.16 12.49
C THR A 2 14.76 11.48 11.19
N ALA A 3 14.90 10.63 10.17
CA ALA A 3 14.24 10.83 8.89
C ALA A 3 12.73 10.79 9.10
N SER A 4 12.09 11.97 9.04
CA SER A 4 10.64 12.14 9.06
C SER A 4 10.04 11.51 7.80
N ASN A 5 9.88 10.20 7.80
CA ASN A 5 9.22 9.46 6.73
C ASN A 5 7.70 9.57 6.90
N LYS A 6 7.18 10.79 6.75
CA LYS A 6 5.78 11.15 7.04
C LYS A 6 4.90 10.88 5.81
N ILE A 7 5.01 9.70 5.23
CA ILE A 7 4.09 9.22 4.20
C ILE A 7 3.53 7.91 4.70
N VAL A 8 2.37 7.99 5.37
CA VAL A 8 1.65 6.83 5.87
C VAL A 8 0.27 6.86 5.22
N ILE A 9 0.15 6.20 4.06
CA ILE A 9 -1.13 6.02 3.40
C ILE A 9 -1.82 4.85 4.11
N LYS A 10 -2.96 5.10 4.76
CA LYS A 10 -3.73 4.08 5.48
C LYS A 10 -5.05 3.82 4.78
N ASN A 11 -5.38 2.57 4.53
CA ASN A 11 -6.70 2.19 4.03
C ASN A 11 -7.72 2.14 5.18
N LYS A 12 -8.30 3.30 5.51
CA LYS A 12 -9.30 3.40 6.60
C LYS A 12 -10.55 2.53 6.38
N LYS A 13 -10.92 2.25 5.12
CA LYS A 13 -12.08 1.41 4.79
C LYS A 13 -11.87 -0.05 5.21
N ALA A 14 -10.65 -0.58 5.00
CA ALA A 14 -10.31 -1.94 5.42
C ALA A 14 -10.49 -2.14 6.93
N TYR A 15 -10.07 -1.17 7.75
CA TYR A 15 -10.25 -1.21 9.22
C TYR A 15 -11.71 -1.09 9.67
N PHE A 16 -12.61 -0.58 8.81
CA PHE A 16 -14.02 -0.41 9.17
C PHE A 16 -14.88 -1.60 8.71
N GLN A 17 -14.55 -2.18 7.55
CA GLN A 17 -15.34 -3.27 6.96
C GLN A 17 -14.86 -4.66 7.38
N TYR A 18 -13.61 -4.79 7.83
CA TYR A 18 -12.99 -6.06 8.14
C TYR A 18 -12.31 -6.03 9.51
N GLU A 19 -12.30 -7.18 10.17
CA GLU A 19 -11.49 -7.42 11.36
C GLU A 19 -10.08 -7.87 10.94
N ILE A 20 -9.05 -7.18 11.45
CA ILE A 20 -7.66 -7.49 11.14
C ILE A 20 -7.14 -8.44 12.20
N ILE A 21 -6.95 -9.69 11.81
CA ILE A 21 -6.48 -10.76 12.70
C ILE A 21 -4.96 -10.71 12.84
N GLU A 22 -4.26 -10.50 11.73
CA GLU A 22 -2.79 -10.42 11.69
C GLU A 22 -2.33 -9.32 10.72
N THR A 23 -1.15 -8.75 11.02
CA THR A 23 -0.51 -7.74 10.16
C THR A 23 0.88 -8.21 9.76
N PHE A 24 1.16 -8.10 8.47
CA PHE A 24 2.45 -8.48 7.89
C PHE A 24 3.14 -7.25 7.31
N VAL A 25 4.46 -7.20 7.44
CA VAL A 25 5.29 -6.18 6.79
C VAL A 25 5.93 -6.80 5.57
N ALA A 26 5.67 -6.22 4.40
CA ALA A 26 6.25 -6.63 3.12
C ALA A 26 6.92 -5.44 2.43
N GLY A 27 7.93 -5.72 1.61
CA GLY A 27 8.52 -4.77 0.68
C GLY A 27 7.85 -4.89 -0.68
N ILE A 28 7.35 -3.78 -1.24
CA ILE A 28 6.86 -3.71 -2.61
C ILE A 28 7.93 -3.08 -3.51
N VAL A 29 8.17 -3.69 -4.66
CA VAL A 29 9.05 -3.11 -5.69
C VAL A 29 8.23 -2.11 -6.49
N LEU A 30 8.67 -0.85 -6.50
CA LEU A 30 8.00 0.24 -7.19
C LEU A 30 8.93 0.83 -8.25
N THR A 31 8.31 1.41 -9.26
CA THR A 31 8.97 2.14 -10.34
C THR A 31 9.11 3.62 -10.00
N GLY A 32 10.08 4.31 -10.62
CA GLY A 32 10.48 5.68 -10.22
C GLY A 32 9.36 6.73 -10.26
N THR A 33 8.36 6.55 -11.12
CA THR A 33 7.20 7.46 -11.22
C THR A 33 6.27 7.29 -10.01
N GLU A 34 6.01 6.06 -9.59
CA GLU A 34 5.14 5.73 -8.45
C GLU A 34 5.67 6.28 -7.13
N ILE A 35 7.00 6.34 -6.98
CA ILE A 35 7.66 6.94 -5.80
C ILE A 35 7.26 8.42 -5.66
N LYS A 36 7.22 9.18 -6.76
CA LYS A 36 6.83 10.60 -6.72
C LYS A 36 5.38 10.75 -6.26
N SER A 37 4.48 9.93 -6.78
CA SER A 37 3.06 9.96 -6.47
C SER A 37 2.74 9.54 -5.03
N ILE A 38 3.43 8.53 -4.52
CA ILE A 38 3.35 8.11 -3.11
C ILE A 38 3.81 9.25 -2.20
N ARG A 39 4.90 9.95 -2.55
CA ARG A 39 5.36 11.13 -1.80
C ARG A 39 4.34 12.26 -1.79
N MET A 40 3.53 12.40 -2.84
CA MET A 40 2.42 13.34 -2.91
C MET A 40 1.12 12.81 -2.27
N SER A 41 1.13 11.63 -1.65
CA SER A 41 -0.05 10.96 -1.09
C SER A 41 -1.19 10.74 -2.09
N LYS A 42 -0.87 10.67 -3.39
CA LYS A 42 -1.83 10.46 -4.50
C LYS A 42 -2.01 8.96 -4.78
N VAL A 43 -2.42 8.23 -3.75
CA VAL A 43 -2.60 6.77 -3.82
C VAL A 43 -3.96 6.41 -3.27
N SER A 44 -4.68 5.61 -4.04
CA SER A 44 -5.95 5.01 -3.64
C SER A 44 -5.76 3.50 -3.50
N MET A 45 -6.08 2.97 -2.33
CA MET A 45 -6.14 1.52 -2.05
C MET A 45 -7.60 1.05 -1.87
N VAL A 46 -8.54 1.73 -2.54
CA VAL A 46 -9.95 1.33 -2.52
C VAL A 46 -10.08 0.00 -3.27
N ASP A 47 -10.61 -1.01 -2.59
CA ASP A 47 -10.77 -2.39 -3.10
C ASP A 47 -9.45 -3.09 -3.48
N ALA A 48 -8.31 -2.59 -2.98
CA ALA A 48 -7.03 -3.26 -3.14
C ALA A 48 -6.93 -4.47 -2.19
N TYR A 49 -6.43 -5.59 -2.71
CA TYR A 49 -6.24 -6.82 -1.95
C TYR A 49 -4.90 -7.46 -2.29
N CYS A 50 -4.35 -8.22 -1.34
CA CYS A 50 -3.15 -9.01 -1.56
C CYS A 50 -3.53 -10.44 -1.94
N LYS A 51 -2.87 -10.99 -2.95
CA LYS A 51 -3.04 -12.38 -3.39
C LYS A 51 -1.71 -13.10 -3.29
N PHE A 52 -1.71 -14.28 -2.71
CA PHE A 52 -0.57 -15.18 -2.75
C PHE A 52 -0.60 -15.94 -4.08
N ILE A 53 0.43 -15.77 -4.90
CA ILE A 53 0.58 -16.46 -6.18
C ILE A 53 1.98 -17.05 -6.22
N SER A 54 2.09 -18.37 -6.38
CA SER A 54 3.37 -19.07 -6.57
C SER A 54 4.44 -18.78 -5.50
N GLY A 55 4.03 -18.52 -4.26
CA GLY A 55 4.95 -18.19 -3.16
C GLY A 55 5.28 -16.70 -3.00
N GLU A 56 4.70 -15.85 -3.85
CA GLU A 56 4.88 -14.39 -3.81
C GLU A 56 3.60 -13.68 -3.41
N LEU A 57 3.75 -12.52 -2.77
CA LEU A 57 2.64 -11.65 -2.38
C LEU A 57 2.43 -10.56 -3.43
N TRP A 58 1.28 -10.62 -4.10
CA TRP A 58 0.91 -9.66 -5.14
C TRP A 58 -0.17 -8.71 -4.63
N LEU A 59 0.11 -7.41 -4.67
CA LEU A 59 -0.89 -6.37 -4.37
C LEU A 59 -1.65 -6.03 -5.65
N THR A 60 -2.95 -6.30 -5.68
CA THR A 60 -3.84 -6.05 -6.82
C THR A 60 -4.88 -5.00 -6.45
N GLY A 61 -5.29 -4.15 -7.41
CA GLY A 61 -6.32 -3.13 -7.20
C GLY A 61 -5.82 -1.85 -6.51
N MET A 62 -4.52 -1.72 -6.28
CA MET A 62 -3.92 -0.44 -5.87
C MET A 62 -3.86 0.51 -7.07
N HIS A 63 -4.41 1.71 -6.92
CA HIS A 63 -4.34 2.74 -7.94
C HIS A 63 -3.42 3.88 -7.49
N ILE A 64 -2.33 4.08 -8.21
CA ILE A 64 -1.38 5.17 -8.00
C ILE A 64 -1.63 6.19 -9.11
N ALA A 65 -1.96 7.43 -8.75
CA ALA A 65 -2.10 8.49 -9.75
C ALA A 65 -0.72 8.88 -10.28
N GLU A 66 -0.59 9.15 -11.57
CA GLU A 66 0.66 9.60 -12.20
C GLU A 66 1.09 11.01 -11.73
#